data_AF-A0A6B3EEX7-F1
#
_entry.id   AF-A0A6B3EEX7-F1
#
_cell.length_a   1.000
_cell.length_b   1.000
_cell.length_c   1.000
_cell.angle_alpha   90.00
_cell.angle_beta   90.00
_cell.angle_gamma   90.00
#
_symmetry.space_group_name_H-M   'P 1'
#
loop_
_entity.id
_entity.type
_entity.pdbx_description
1 polymer ?
#
loop_
_entity_poly.entity_id
_entity_poly.type
_entity_poly.pdbx_seq_one_letter_code
_entity_poly.pdbx_strand_id
1 'polypeptide(L)'
;TVAASVAAGLAGIECLAGIPGSAGATPIQNVGAYGQEVAQTVTEVLAYDRASGETVTVPAAECGFAYRWSRFKAEPERWIVLRVRFALEDADGLSAPVRYAETARTLGVGVGDRVPLATARDTVLKLRAGKGMVLDPE
;
A
#
# COMPACT_ATOMS: atom_id res chain seq x y z
N THR A 1 -5.73 -2.33 -8.50
CA THR A 1 -5.32 -0.96 -8.11
C THR A 1 -6.02 -0.59 -6.82
N VAL A 2 -5.60 0.45 -6.10
CA VAL A 2 -6.32 0.93 -4.91
C VAL A 2 -7.79 1.24 -5.24
N ALA A 3 -8.05 1.90 -6.37
CA ALA A 3 -9.42 2.18 -6.83
C ALA A 3 -10.25 0.91 -7.04
N ALA A 4 -9.68 -0.14 -7.65
CA ALA A 4 -10.38 -1.41 -7.86
C ALA A 4 -10.67 -2.14 -6.55
N SER A 5 -9.74 -2.13 -5.59
CA SER A 5 -9.95 -2.72 -4.26
C SER A 5 -11.08 -2.01 -3.51
N VAL A 6 -11.10 -0.68 -3.53
CA VAL A 6 -12.17 0.12 -2.91
C VAL A 6 -13.53 -0.11 -3.58
N ALA A 7 -13.57 -0.18 -4.91
CA ALA A 7 -14.80 -0.50 -5.64
C ALA A 7 -15.34 -1.91 -5.34
N ALA A 8 -14.47 -2.84 -4.97
CA ALA A 8 -14.82 -4.19 -4.54
C ALA A 8 -15.14 -4.30 -3.03
N GLY A 9 -15.13 -3.20 -2.27
CA GLY A 9 -15.39 -3.21 -0.82
C GLY A 9 -14.23 -3.73 0.03
N LEU A 10 -13.04 -3.86 -0.54
CA LEU A 10 -11.88 -4.46 0.12
C LEU A 10 -10.95 -3.41 0.75
N ALA A 11 -10.84 -3.44 2.07
CA ALA A 11 -10.05 -2.53 2.90
C ALA A 11 -8.60 -3.03 3.14
N GLY A 12 -7.70 -2.10 3.43
CA GLY A 12 -6.32 -2.35 3.84
C GLY A 12 -5.25 -1.60 3.02
N ILE A 13 -5.63 -0.91 1.95
CA ILE A 13 -4.71 -0.14 1.08
C ILE A 13 -5.29 1.20 0.61
N GLU A 14 -6.46 1.60 1.10
CA GLU A 14 -7.17 2.82 0.72
C GLU A 14 -6.35 4.10 0.99
N CYS A 15 -5.53 4.10 2.04
CA CYS A 15 -4.65 5.24 2.36
C CYS A 15 -3.39 5.30 1.49
N LEU A 16 -3.18 4.32 0.60
CA LEU A 16 -2.12 4.33 -0.41
C LEU A 16 -2.59 4.96 -1.73
N ALA A 17 -3.83 5.48 -1.80
CA ALA A 17 -4.38 6.11 -2.98
C ALA A 17 -3.53 7.30 -3.46
N GLY A 18 -3.38 7.42 -4.78
CA GLY A 18 -2.66 8.53 -5.41
C GLY A 18 -1.14 8.46 -5.30
N ILE A 19 -0.57 7.36 -4.79
CA ILE A 19 0.87 7.09 -4.93
C ILE A 19 1.12 6.62 -6.37
N PRO A 20 2.03 7.28 -7.12
CA PRO A 20 2.34 6.89 -8.49
C PRO A 20 3.20 5.62 -8.55
N GLY A 21 3.33 5.06 -9.75
CA GLY A 21 4.18 3.91 -10.02
C GLY A 21 3.42 2.59 -10.13
N SER A 22 4.16 1.48 -10.11
CA SER A 22 3.62 0.13 -10.31
C SER A 22 3.39 -0.60 -8.98
N ALA A 23 2.48 -1.57 -8.98
CA ALA A 23 2.28 -2.45 -7.83
C ALA A 23 3.57 -3.21 -7.46
N GLY A 24 4.37 -3.62 -8.46
CA GLY A 24 5.64 -4.33 -8.25
C GLY A 24 6.74 -3.49 -7.59
N ALA A 25 6.67 -2.15 -7.71
CA ALA A 25 7.60 -1.26 -7.03
C ALA A 25 7.29 -1.10 -5.53
N THR A 26 6.05 -1.37 -5.11
CA THR A 26 5.60 -1.13 -3.73
C THR A 26 6.35 -1.93 -2.65
N PRO A 27 6.67 -3.23 -2.82
CA PRO A 27 7.44 -3.97 -1.82
C PRO A 27 8.90 -3.52 -1.74
N ILE A 28 9.48 -2.94 -2.80
CA ILE A 28 10.91 -2.55 -2.82
C ILE A 28 11.23 -1.63 -1.66
N GLN A 29 10.42 -0.60 -1.46
CA GLN A 29 10.63 0.38 -0.38
C GLN A 29 9.57 0.30 0.72
N ASN A 30 8.85 -0.82 0.86
CA ASN A 30 7.70 -0.90 1.78
C ASN A 30 6.84 0.38 1.71
N VAL A 31 6.28 0.65 0.52
CA VAL A 31 5.54 1.89 0.24
C VAL A 31 4.45 2.08 1.29
N GLY A 32 4.38 3.29 1.82
CA GLY A 32 3.38 3.65 2.82
C GLY A 32 3.08 5.14 2.85
N ALA A 33 1.84 5.46 3.18
CA ALA A 33 1.35 6.82 3.35
C ALA A 33 0.17 6.82 4.32
N TYR A 34 -0.01 7.95 5.03
CA TYR A 34 -1.16 8.17 5.91
C TYR A 34 -1.45 7.00 6.87
N GLY A 35 -0.39 6.44 7.46
CA GLY A 35 -0.49 5.40 8.49
C GLY A 35 -0.70 3.98 7.97
N GLN A 36 -0.72 3.77 6.66
CA GLN A 36 -0.70 2.46 6.02
C GLN A 36 0.63 2.20 5.32
N GLU A 37 1.07 0.95 5.34
CA GLU A 37 2.22 0.44 4.59
C GLU A 37 1.85 -0.90 3.93
N VAL A 38 2.42 -1.19 2.76
CA VAL A 38 2.11 -2.46 2.06
C VAL A 38 2.44 -3.70 2.89
N ALA A 39 3.47 -3.64 3.75
CA ALA A 39 3.82 -4.74 4.64
C ALA A 39 2.67 -5.20 5.55
N GLN A 40 1.67 -4.35 5.80
CA GLN A 40 0.51 -4.69 6.63
C GLN A 40 -0.48 -5.65 5.93
N THR A 41 -0.43 -5.73 4.60
CA THR A 41 -1.39 -6.51 3.80
C THR A 41 -0.72 -7.45 2.80
N VAL A 42 0.56 -7.26 2.46
CA VAL A 42 1.29 -8.19 1.60
C VAL A 42 1.40 -9.56 2.28
N THR A 43 1.08 -10.62 1.55
CA THR A 43 1.23 -12.02 1.98
C THR A 43 2.42 -12.70 1.32
N GLU A 44 2.64 -12.42 0.04
CA GLU A 44 3.78 -12.92 -0.72
C GLU A 44 4.14 -11.98 -1.88
N VAL A 45 5.40 -12.09 -2.31
CA VAL A 45 5.92 -11.46 -3.51
C VAL A 45 6.47 -12.55 -4.42
N LEU A 46 5.94 -12.66 -5.63
CA LEU A 46 6.54 -13.47 -6.68
C LEU A 46 7.63 -12.64 -7.33
N ALA A 47 8.86 -13.13 -7.31
CA ALA A 47 10.01 -12.47 -7.88
C ALA A 47 10.82 -13.41 -8.76
N TYR A 48 11.44 -12.87 -9.81
CA TYR A 48 12.52 -13.53 -10.51
C TYR A 48 13.83 -13.20 -9.80
N ASP A 49 14.54 -14.23 -9.35
CA ASP A 49 15.87 -14.13 -8.77
C ASP A 49 16.90 -14.22 -9.90
N ARG A 50 17.56 -13.09 -10.23
CA ARG A 50 18.58 -13.05 -11.27
C ARG A 50 19.85 -13.80 -10.90
N ALA A 51 20.08 -14.11 -9.62
CA ALA A 51 21.25 -14.86 -9.18
C ALA A 51 21.07 -16.37 -9.42
N SER A 52 19.89 -16.93 -9.14
CA SER A 52 19.60 -18.34 -9.41
C SER A 52 19.02 -18.60 -10.80
N GLY A 53 18.43 -17.58 -11.44
CA GLY A 53 17.72 -17.72 -12.71
C GLY A 53 16.31 -18.31 -12.57
N GLU A 54 15.74 -18.30 -11.36
CA GLU A 54 14.46 -18.94 -11.06
C GLU A 54 13.40 -17.93 -10.60
N THR A 55 12.13 -18.32 -10.79
CA THR A 55 11.01 -17.59 -10.18
C THR A 55 10.73 -18.18 -8.81
N VAL A 56 10.76 -17.32 -7.79
CA VAL A 56 10.54 -17.69 -6.39
C VAL A 56 9.36 -16.92 -5.79
N THR A 57 8.64 -17.56 -4.89
CA THR A 57 7.63 -16.91 -4.06
C THR A 57 8.25 -16.59 -2.70
N VAL A 58 8.42 -15.32 -2.39
CA VAL A 58 8.95 -14.85 -1.10
C VAL A 58 7.76 -14.52 -0.19
N PRO A 59 7.54 -15.25 0.91
CA PRO A 59 6.49 -14.92 1.87
C PRO A 59 6.80 -13.58 2.55
N ALA A 60 5.76 -12.87 3.01
CA ALA A 60 5.91 -11.55 3.63
C ALA A 60 6.89 -11.52 4.81
N ALA A 61 6.92 -12.58 5.61
CA ALA A 61 7.85 -12.75 6.73
C ALA A 61 9.34 -12.76 6.30
N GLU A 62 9.62 -13.14 5.05
CA GLU A 62 10.97 -13.20 4.47
C GLU A 62 11.29 -11.98 3.59
N CYS A 63 10.32 -11.10 3.36
CA CYS A 63 10.53 -9.87 2.57
C CYS A 63 11.39 -8.84 3.32
N GLY A 64 11.59 -9.01 4.63
CA GLY A 64 12.43 -8.11 5.44
C GLY A 64 11.91 -6.68 5.47
N PHE A 65 10.58 -6.50 5.48
CA PHE A 65 9.97 -5.17 5.49
C PHE A 65 10.35 -4.39 6.74
N ALA A 66 10.79 -3.16 6.53
CA ALA A 66 11.03 -2.16 7.57
C ALA A 66 10.66 -0.78 7.00
N TYR A 67 10.78 0.28 7.81
CA TYR A 67 10.49 1.62 7.35
C TYR A 67 11.34 1.98 6.12
N ARG A 68 10.67 2.16 4.98
CA ARG A 68 11.29 2.44 3.67
C ARG A 68 12.33 1.40 3.22
N TRP A 69 12.18 0.15 3.64
CA TRP A 69 13.15 -0.91 3.44
C TRP A 69 12.52 -2.28 3.17
N SER A 70 13.23 -3.10 2.40
CA SER A 70 12.94 -4.53 2.19
C SER A 70 14.21 -5.26 1.74
N ARG A 71 14.16 -6.59 1.73
CA ARG A 71 15.17 -7.45 1.08
C ARG A 71 15.44 -7.06 -0.37
N PHE A 72 14.39 -6.70 -1.11
CA PHE A 72 14.51 -6.35 -2.52
C PHE A 72 15.29 -5.05 -2.75
N LYS A 73 15.23 -4.12 -1.80
CA LYS A 73 16.06 -2.89 -1.81
C LYS A 73 17.50 -3.15 -1.37
N ALA A 74 17.73 -4.14 -0.51
CA ALA A 74 19.08 -4.52 -0.08
C ALA A 74 19.93 -5.07 -1.23
N GLU A 75 19.30 -5.74 -2.20
CA GLU A 75 19.94 -6.34 -3.38
C GLU A 75 19.29 -5.81 -4.68
N PRO A 76 19.52 -4.54 -5.05
CA PRO A 76 18.75 -3.83 -6.08
C PRO A 76 18.88 -4.43 -7.49
N GLU A 77 19.97 -5.14 -7.77
CA GLU A 77 20.21 -5.78 -9.08
C GLU A 77 19.74 -7.23 -9.14
N ARG A 78 19.33 -7.84 -8.02
CA ARG A 78 19.02 -9.28 -7.98
C ARG A 78 17.55 -9.56 -8.32
N TRP A 79 16.64 -8.77 -7.79
CA TRP A 79 15.23 -9.13 -7.74
C TRP A 79 14.41 -8.37 -8.80
N ILE A 80 13.61 -9.09 -9.58
CA ILE A 80 12.56 -8.50 -10.42
C ILE A 80 11.22 -8.93 -9.86
N VAL A 81 10.43 -7.98 -9.34
CA VAL A 81 9.09 -8.27 -8.81
C VAL A 81 8.12 -8.50 -9.97
N LEU A 82 7.49 -9.68 -9.98
CA LEU A 82 6.54 -10.11 -11.00
C LEU A 82 5.08 -9.95 -10.54
N ARG A 83 4.82 -10.24 -9.26
CA ARG A 83 3.49 -10.13 -8.66
C ARG A 83 3.59 -9.84 -7.17
N VAL A 84 2.65 -9.07 -6.65
CA VAL A 84 2.46 -8.84 -5.21
C VAL A 84 1.07 -9.32 -4.84
N ARG A 85 0.96 -10.17 -3.82
CA ARG A 85 -0.34 -10.62 -3.30
C ARG A 85 -0.67 -9.89 -2.01
N PHE A 86 -1.86 -9.33 -1.94
CA PHE A 86 -2.40 -8.64 -0.77
C PHE A 86 -3.53 -9.47 -0.17
N ALA A 87 -3.55 -9.60 1.15
CA ALA A 87 -4.73 -9.98 1.92
C ALA A 87 -5.44 -8.69 2.35
N LEU A 88 -6.60 -8.44 1.74
CA LEU A 88 -7.46 -7.31 2.05
C LEU A 88 -8.67 -7.81 2.85
N GLU A 89 -9.26 -6.92 3.64
CA GLU A 89 -10.39 -7.21 4.51
C GLU A 89 -11.70 -6.83 3.81
N ASP A 90 -12.66 -7.75 3.74
CA ASP A 90 -14.06 -7.37 3.50
C ASP A 90 -14.63 -6.84 4.83
N ALA A 91 -14.67 -5.52 4.95
CA ALA A 91 -15.05 -4.82 6.18
C ALA A 91 -16.45 -4.20 6.09
N ASP A 92 -17.35 -4.79 5.29
CA ASP A 92 -18.72 -4.31 5.09
C ASP A 92 -18.77 -2.83 4.68
N GLY A 93 -17.91 -2.47 3.72
CA GLY A 93 -17.79 -1.11 3.21
C GLY A 93 -17.03 -0.13 4.11
N LEU A 94 -16.45 -0.57 5.23
CA LEU A 94 -15.61 0.25 6.10
C LEU A 94 -14.12 0.21 5.72
N SER A 95 -13.37 1.23 6.13
CA SER A 95 -11.91 1.29 5.99
C SER A 95 -11.21 0.38 7.00
N ALA A 96 -9.90 0.19 6.81
CA ALA A 96 -9.04 -0.20 7.93
C ALA A 96 -9.00 0.95 8.96
N PRO A 97 -8.60 0.69 10.21
CA PRO A 97 -8.48 1.73 11.23
C PRO A 97 -7.63 2.92 10.76
N VAL A 98 -8.15 4.15 10.91
CA VAL A 98 -7.45 5.37 10.53
C VAL A 98 -6.31 5.63 11.51
N ARG A 99 -5.07 5.42 11.07
CA ARG A 99 -3.87 5.51 11.94
C ARG A 99 -3.16 6.85 11.92
N TYR A 100 -3.44 7.70 10.94
CA TYR A 100 -2.72 8.97 10.76
C TYR A 100 -3.54 10.16 11.25
N ALA A 101 -2.94 10.93 12.16
CA ALA A 101 -3.64 12.00 12.88
C ALA A 101 -4.22 13.08 11.96
N GLU A 102 -3.53 13.45 10.87
CA GLU A 102 -4.08 14.41 9.91
C GLU A 102 -5.31 13.87 9.19
N THR A 103 -5.27 12.61 8.74
CA THR A 103 -6.40 11.95 8.09
C THR A 103 -7.60 11.87 9.03
N ALA A 104 -7.37 11.47 10.29
CA ALA A 104 -8.41 11.43 11.32
C ALA A 104 -9.04 12.81 11.56
N ARG A 105 -8.21 13.86 11.69
CA ARG A 105 -8.69 15.25 11.83
C ARG A 105 -9.52 15.70 10.63
N THR A 106 -9.08 15.42 9.41
CA THR A 106 -9.82 15.81 8.18
C THR A 106 -11.15 15.07 8.05
N LEU A 107 -11.22 13.83 8.53
CA LEU A 107 -12.45 13.02 8.58
C LEU A 107 -13.38 13.39 9.75
N GLY A 108 -12.90 14.14 10.75
CA GLY A 108 -13.65 14.43 11.96
C GLY A 108 -13.82 13.22 12.89
N VAL A 109 -12.88 12.28 12.88
CA VAL A 109 -12.92 11.03 13.67
C VAL A 109 -11.68 10.87 14.56
N GLY A 110 -11.72 9.92 15.49
CA GLY A 110 -10.58 9.53 16.31
C GLY A 110 -9.56 8.67 15.55
N VAL A 111 -8.31 8.67 16.02
CA VAL A 111 -7.31 7.70 15.57
C VAL A 111 -7.75 6.31 16.03
N GLY A 112 -7.80 5.37 15.10
CA GLY A 112 -8.30 4.01 15.32
C GLY A 112 -9.73 3.78 14.82
N ASP A 113 -10.49 4.85 14.56
CA ASP A 113 -11.84 4.72 14.02
C ASP A 113 -11.81 4.19 12.58
N ARG A 114 -12.89 3.51 12.19
CA ARG A 114 -13.16 3.12 10.81
C ARG A 114 -14.21 4.06 10.22
N VAL A 115 -14.06 4.40 8.94
CA VAL A 115 -15.00 5.26 8.19
C VAL A 115 -15.43 4.53 6.91
N PRO A 116 -16.43 5.01 6.15
CA PRO A 116 -16.72 4.43 4.85
C PRO A 116 -15.47 4.39 3.97
N LEU A 117 -15.21 3.25 3.34
CA LEU A 117 -13.97 2.94 2.62
C LEU A 117 -13.66 3.97 1.52
N ALA A 118 -14.68 4.36 0.75
CA ALA A 118 -14.56 5.39 -0.27
C ALA A 118 -14.20 6.76 0.33
N THR A 119 -14.78 7.11 1.48
CA THR A 119 -14.49 8.37 2.17
C THR A 119 -13.03 8.43 2.66
N ALA A 120 -12.48 7.33 3.17
CA ALA A 120 -11.06 7.27 3.54
C ALA A 120 -10.14 7.51 2.33
N ARG A 121 -10.37 6.78 1.23
CA ARG A 121 -9.63 6.94 -0.04
C ARG A 121 -9.67 8.38 -0.55
N ASP A 122 -10.86 8.95 -0.66
CA ASP A 122 -11.06 10.27 -1.26
C ASP A 122 -10.48 11.38 -0.39
N THR A 123 -10.53 11.23 0.95
CA THR A 123 -9.86 12.13 1.88
C THR A 123 -8.35 12.12 1.68
N VAL A 124 -7.74 10.94 1.54
CA VAL A 124 -6.30 10.82 1.26
C VAL A 124 -5.94 11.46 -0.08
N LEU A 125 -6.72 11.24 -1.13
CA LEU A 125 -6.49 11.90 -2.43
C LEU A 125 -6.52 13.42 -2.30
N LYS A 126 -7.50 13.98 -1.58
CA LYS A 126 -7.59 15.44 -1.32
C LYS A 126 -6.38 15.95 -0.55
N LEU A 127 -5.97 15.25 0.52
CA LEU A 127 -4.79 15.61 1.31
C LEU A 127 -3.50 15.58 0.49
N ARG A 128 -3.37 14.62 -0.44
CA ARG A 128 -2.21 14.54 -1.34
C ARG A 128 -2.23 15.64 -2.39
N ALA A 129 -3.39 15.92 -2.98
CA ALA A 129 -3.55 16.96 -3.99
C ALA A 129 -3.21 18.34 -3.39
N GLY A 130 -3.71 18.64 -2.19
CA GLY A 130 -3.36 19.88 -1.46
C GLY A 130 -1.89 20.04 -1.09
N LYS A 131 -1.07 18.99 -1.30
CA LYS A 131 0.38 18.96 -1.04
C LYS A 131 1.21 18.74 -2.31
N GLY A 132 0.61 18.78 -3.50
CA GLY A 132 1.31 18.51 -4.77
C GLY A 132 1.84 17.07 -4.90
N MET A 133 1.24 16.11 -4.19
CA MET A 133 1.66 14.70 -4.16
C MET A 133 0.81 13.79 -5.04
N VAL A 134 -0.07 14.34 -5.87
CA VAL A 134 -0.80 13.62 -6.92
C VAL A 134 -0.27 14.11 -8.25
N LEU A 135 0.03 13.20 -9.16
CA LEU A 135 0.40 13.59 -10.53
C LEU A 135 -0.83 14.22 -11.19
N ASP A 136 -0.70 15.49 -11.54
CA ASP A 136 -1.63 16.21 -12.40
C ASP A 136 -0.95 16.33 -13.78
N PRO A 137 -1.48 15.69 -14.84
CA PRO A 137 -0.86 15.71 -16.16
C PRO A 137 -1.11 16.99 -16.96
N GLU A 138 -1.86 17.96 -16.41
CA GLU A 138 -2.07 19.30 -17.02
C GLU A 138 -0.85 20.22 -16.92
#